data_AF-Q9R670-F1
#
_entry.id   AF-Q9R670-F1
#
_cell.length_a   1.000
_cell.length_b   1.000
_cell.length_c   1.000
_cell.angle_alpha   90.00
_cell.angle_beta   90.00
_cell.angle_gamma   90.00
#
_symmetry.space_group_name_H-M   'P 1'
#
loop_
_entity.id
_entity.type
_entity.pdbx_description
1 polymer ?
#
loop_
_entity_poly.entity_id
_entity_poly.type
_entity_poly.pdbx_seq_one_letter_code
_entity_poly.pdbx_strand_id
1 'polypeptide(L)'
;MVKSRKISILLAVAMLVSIMIPTTAFAKLYGDVNDDGKVNSTDAVALKRYVLRSGISINTDNADLNEDGRVNSTDLGILKRYILKEIDTLPYKN
;
A
#
# COMPACT_ATOMS: atom_id res chain seq x y z
N MET A 1 46.86 -25.01 12.61
CA MET A 1 46.06 -24.59 13.78
C MET A 1 44.91 -23.71 13.29
N VAL A 2 43.69 -24.23 13.44
CA VAL A 2 42.32 -23.78 13.07
C VAL A 2 42.12 -22.30 12.66
N LYS A 3 42.15 -21.98 11.36
CA LYS A 3 41.74 -20.66 10.84
C LYS A 3 40.89 -20.79 9.58
N SER A 4 39.56 -20.91 9.75
CA SER A 4 38.53 -20.56 8.74
C SER A 4 37.11 -21.11 9.03
N ARG A 5 36.93 -22.04 10.00
CA ARG A 5 35.64 -22.72 10.22
C ARG A 5 34.48 -21.84 10.73
N LYS A 6 34.72 -20.55 11.01
CA LYS A 6 33.68 -19.60 11.49
C LYS A 6 32.92 -18.90 10.36
N ILE A 7 33.50 -18.79 9.16
CA ILE A 7 32.87 -18.06 8.04
C ILE A 7 31.78 -18.92 7.38
N SER A 8 31.98 -20.23 7.28
CA SER A 8 31.03 -21.16 6.67
C SER A 8 29.73 -21.32 7.47
N ILE A 9 29.80 -21.26 8.81
CA ILE A 9 28.62 -21.38 9.67
C ILE A 9 27.76 -20.11 9.62
N LEU A 10 28.40 -18.93 9.55
CA LEU A 10 27.69 -17.65 9.49
C LEU A 10 26.90 -17.49 8.16
N LEU A 11 27.44 -18.01 7.06
CA LEU A 11 26.79 -17.97 5.75
C LEU A 11 25.58 -18.92 5.66
N ALA A 12 25.67 -20.10 6.30
CA ALA A 12 24.57 -21.06 6.35
C ALA A 12 23.40 -20.59 7.22
N VAL A 13 23.67 -19.89 8.33
CA VAL A 13 22.63 -19.30 9.18
C VAL A 13 21.90 -18.17 8.45
N ALA A 14 22.60 -17.34 7.67
CA ALA A 14 21.96 -16.29 6.88
C ALA A 14 21.01 -16.85 5.81
N MET A 15 21.35 -17.98 5.17
CA MET A 15 20.47 -18.64 4.19
C MET A 15 19.20 -19.26 4.80
N LEU A 16 19.26 -19.71 6.06
CA LEU A 16 18.08 -20.27 6.76
C LEU A 16 17.10 -19.19 7.22
N VAL A 17 17.59 -17.98 7.54
CA VAL A 17 16.74 -16.85 7.99
C VAL A 17 15.91 -16.28 6.84
N SER A 18 16.37 -16.34 5.59
CA SER A 18 15.65 -15.80 4.42
C SER A 18 14.40 -16.60 4.01
N ILE A 19 14.23 -17.86 4.46
CA ILE A 19 13.11 -18.72 4.07
C ILE A 19 11.87 -18.51 4.98
N MET A 20 12.03 -17.87 6.15
CA MET A 20 10.95 -17.67 7.14
C MET A 20 10.35 -16.28 7.17
N ILE A 21 10.70 -15.37 6.25
CA ILE A 21 9.94 -14.14 6.09
C ILE A 21 8.83 -14.44 5.08
N PRO A 22 7.57 -14.68 5.50
CA PRO A 22 6.48 -14.61 4.55
C PRO A 22 6.53 -13.20 3.99
N THR A 23 6.98 -13.08 2.73
CA THR A 23 6.80 -11.87 1.95
C THR A 23 5.31 -11.83 1.66
N THR A 24 4.54 -11.37 2.64
CA THR A 24 3.16 -10.96 2.46
C THR A 24 3.23 -9.75 1.54
N ALA A 25 3.28 -10.01 0.23
CA ALA A 25 2.84 -9.05 -0.75
C ALA A 25 1.38 -8.78 -0.40
N PHE A 26 1.14 -7.74 0.40
CA PHE A 26 -0.20 -7.26 0.66
C PHE A 26 -0.80 -6.98 -0.71
N ALA A 27 -1.82 -7.75 -1.08
CA ALA A 27 -2.54 -7.52 -2.31
C ALA A 27 -3.02 -6.07 -2.28
N LYS A 28 -2.69 -5.32 -3.33
CA LYS A 28 -3.06 -3.92 -3.49
C LYS A 28 -4.57 -3.77 -3.26
N LEU A 29 -4.96 -3.02 -2.23
CA LEU A 29 -6.36 -2.76 -1.90
C LEU A 29 -6.70 -1.34 -2.32
N TYR A 30 -7.23 -1.18 -3.52
CA TYR A 30 -7.61 0.14 -4.02
C TYR A 30 -8.63 0.79 -3.09
N GLY A 31 -8.34 2.04 -2.71
CA GLY A 31 -9.16 2.84 -1.80
C GLY A 31 -8.78 2.76 -0.33
N ASP A 32 -7.90 1.84 0.07
CA ASP A 32 -7.32 1.78 1.44
C ASP A 32 -6.11 2.72 1.50
N VAL A 33 -6.39 4.00 1.72
CA VAL A 33 -5.42 5.10 1.63
C VAL A 33 -4.58 5.20 2.90
N ASN A 34 -5.09 4.69 4.03
CA ASN A 34 -4.43 4.74 5.32
C ASN A 34 -3.82 3.40 5.78
N ASP A 35 -3.87 2.35 4.94
CA ASP A 35 -3.40 0.99 5.22
C ASP A 35 -4.05 0.34 6.45
N ASP A 36 -5.33 0.65 6.71
CA ASP A 36 -6.08 0.06 7.84
C ASP A 36 -6.82 -1.25 7.48
N GLY A 37 -6.71 -1.67 6.22
CA GLY A 37 -7.33 -2.89 5.68
C GLY A 37 -8.80 -2.72 5.33
N LYS A 38 -9.34 -1.51 5.34
CA LYS A 38 -10.74 -1.20 5.00
C LYS A 38 -10.77 -0.03 4.03
N VAL A 39 -11.86 0.04 3.25
CA VAL A 39 -12.13 1.17 2.36
C VAL A 39 -13.36 1.90 2.88
N ASN A 40 -13.17 3.04 3.53
CA ASN A 40 -14.22 3.78 4.21
C ASN A 40 -13.98 5.31 4.20
N SER A 41 -14.82 6.06 4.94
CA SER A 41 -14.76 7.52 4.98
C SER A 41 -13.45 8.07 5.54
N THR A 42 -12.72 7.29 6.34
CA THR A 42 -11.40 7.66 6.88
C THR A 42 -10.37 7.81 5.77
N ASP A 43 -10.41 6.93 4.77
CA ASP A 43 -9.56 7.01 3.56
C ASP A 43 -9.85 8.27 2.76
N ALA A 44 -11.13 8.61 2.60
CA ALA A 44 -11.52 9.84 1.92
C ALA A 44 -11.02 11.11 2.67
N VAL A 45 -10.99 11.08 4.00
CA VAL A 45 -10.41 12.17 4.80
C VAL A 45 -8.89 12.22 4.64
N ALA A 46 -8.20 11.09 4.71
CA ALA A 46 -6.75 10.99 4.53
C ALA A 46 -6.34 11.51 3.14
N LEU A 47 -7.00 11.03 2.08
CA LEU A 47 -6.77 11.46 0.70
C LEU A 47 -7.05 12.95 0.53
N LYS A 48 -8.14 13.48 1.10
CA LYS A 48 -8.42 14.93 1.07
C LYS A 48 -7.29 15.74 1.70
N ARG A 49 -6.79 15.32 2.86
CA ARG A 49 -5.66 16.01 3.54
C ARG A 49 -4.38 15.94 2.72
N TYR A 50 -4.12 14.81 2.06
CA TYR A 50 -2.99 14.66 1.15
C TYR A 50 -3.09 15.60 -0.05
N VAL A 51 -4.24 15.63 -0.74
CA VAL A 51 -4.49 16.54 -1.89
C VAL A 51 -4.33 18.00 -1.49
N LEU A 52 -4.76 18.37 -0.28
CA LEU A 52 -4.57 19.71 0.30
C LEU A 52 -3.14 19.98 0.83
N ARG A 53 -2.20 19.07 0.59
CA ARG A 53 -0.78 19.18 1.00
C ARG A 53 -0.59 19.42 2.51
N SER A 54 -1.45 18.81 3.33
CA SER A 54 -1.44 18.98 4.80
C SER A 54 -0.34 18.18 5.52
N GLY A 55 0.74 17.78 4.84
CA GLY A 55 1.89 17.09 5.43
C GLY A 55 1.63 15.68 5.96
N ILE A 56 0.58 15.00 5.49
CA ILE A 56 0.27 13.62 5.86
C ILE A 56 0.88 12.64 4.86
N SER A 57 1.37 11.50 5.37
CA SER A 57 1.75 10.34 4.55
C SER A 57 0.54 9.43 4.34
N ILE A 58 0.36 8.95 3.11
CA ILE A 58 -0.69 8.00 2.73
C ILE A 58 -0.09 6.89 1.85
N ASN A 59 -0.83 5.81 1.64
CA ASN A 59 -0.49 4.84 0.62
C ASN A 59 -0.91 5.37 -0.76
N THR A 60 0.06 5.88 -1.52
CA THR A 60 -0.20 6.42 -2.86
C THR A 60 -0.54 5.35 -3.89
N ASP A 61 -0.07 4.11 -3.69
CA ASP A 61 -0.36 3.01 -4.60
C ASP A 61 -1.86 2.67 -4.53
N ASN A 62 -2.42 2.60 -3.33
CA ASN A 62 -3.85 2.35 -3.10
C ASN A 62 -4.73 3.57 -3.42
N ALA A 63 -4.15 4.77 -3.52
CA ALA A 63 -4.87 6.03 -3.70
C ALA A 63 -5.04 6.49 -5.16
N ASP A 64 -4.29 5.92 -6.10
CA ASP A 64 -4.51 6.12 -7.55
C ASP A 64 -5.65 5.22 -8.02
N LEU A 65 -6.86 5.78 -8.11
CA LEU A 65 -8.10 5.06 -8.31
C LEU A 65 -8.58 5.06 -9.77
N ASN A 66 -7.94 5.82 -10.64
CA ASN A 66 -8.17 5.79 -12.09
C ASN A 66 -6.95 5.29 -12.88
N GLU A 67 -5.87 4.90 -12.20
CA GLU A 67 -4.62 4.40 -12.78
C GLU A 67 -3.95 5.40 -13.74
N ASP A 68 -4.12 6.71 -13.49
CA ASP A 68 -3.51 7.77 -14.32
C ASP A 68 -2.10 8.17 -13.88
N GLY A 69 -1.61 7.54 -12.79
CA GLY A 69 -0.30 7.77 -12.20
C GLY A 69 -0.23 9.01 -11.30
N ARG A 70 -1.36 9.68 -11.02
CA ARG A 70 -1.42 10.89 -10.17
C ARG A 70 -2.49 10.78 -9.11
N VAL A 71 -2.09 10.82 -7.85
CA VAL A 71 -3.01 10.92 -6.72
C VAL A 71 -3.50 12.38 -6.56
N ASN A 72 -4.75 12.65 -6.93
CA ASN A 72 -5.31 14.00 -6.94
C ASN A 72 -6.82 14.05 -6.57
N SER A 73 -7.47 15.18 -6.84
CA SER A 73 -8.90 15.38 -6.52
C SER A 73 -9.85 14.46 -7.29
N THR A 74 -9.42 13.95 -8.45
CA THR A 74 -10.18 12.97 -9.24
C THR A 74 -10.36 11.68 -8.45
N ASP A 75 -9.28 11.15 -7.87
CA ASP A 75 -9.30 9.96 -7.02
C ASP A 75 -10.19 10.16 -5.79
N LEU A 76 -10.12 11.34 -5.16
CA LEU A 76 -11.01 11.67 -4.05
C LEU A 76 -12.49 11.64 -4.46
N GLY A 77 -12.81 12.06 -5.68
CA GLY A 77 -14.16 11.96 -6.24
C GLY A 77 -14.58 10.49 -6.42
N ILE A 78 -13.71 9.69 -7.04
CA ILE A 78 -13.94 8.26 -7.27
C ILE A 78 -14.14 7.51 -5.95
N LEU A 79 -13.28 7.75 -4.95
CA LEU A 79 -13.36 7.11 -3.64
C LEU A 79 -14.70 7.39 -2.95
N LYS A 80 -15.18 8.64 -3.02
CA LYS A 80 -16.49 9.00 -2.45
C LYS A 80 -17.63 8.28 -3.15
N ARG A 81 -17.62 8.22 -4.49
CA ARG A 81 -18.63 7.50 -5.27
C ARG A 81 -18.66 6.02 -4.90
N TYR A 82 -17.48 5.42 -4.73
CA TYR A 82 -17.36 4.02 -4.29
C TYR A 82 -17.94 3.80 -2.87
N ILE A 83 -17.57 4.63 -1.90
CA ILE A 83 -18.09 4.55 -0.52
C ILE A 83 -19.62 4.74 -0.49
N LEU A 84 -20.15 5.63 -1.33
CA LEU A 84 -21.59 5.87 -1.49
C LEU A 84 -22.31 4.82 -2.33
N LYS A 85 -21.59 3.83 -2.87
CA LYS A 85 -22.11 2.77 -3.75
C LYS A 85 -22.73 3.31 -5.04
N GLU A 86 -22.24 4.44 -5.54
CA GLU A 86 -22.57 4.94 -6.88
C GLU A 86 -21.77 4.21 -7.98
N ILE A 87 -20.64 3.60 -7.59
CA ILE A 87 -19.83 2.69 -8.39
C ILE A 87 -19.47 1.49 -7.53
N ASP A 88 -19.36 0.31 -8.14
CA ASP A 88 -19.18 -0.94 -7.40
C ASP A 88 -17.74 -1.47 -7.40
N THR A 89 -16.83 -0.84 -8.17
CA THR A 89 -15.47 -1.36 -8.36
C THR A 89 -14.41 -0.27 -8.35
N LEU A 90 -13.23 -0.65 -7.86
CA LEU A 90 -11.98 0.09 -7.96
C LEU A 90 -10.88 -0.84 -8.52
N PRO A 91 -9.94 -0.34 -9.33
CA PRO A 91 -9.88 1.03 -9.85
C PRO A 91 -11.02 1.29 -10.84
N TYR A 92 -11.46 2.55 -10.90
CA TYR A 92 -12.52 2.98 -11.79
C TYR A 92 -11.99 3.08 -13.23
N LYS A 93 -12.61 2.34 -14.14
CA LYS A 93 -12.33 2.38 -15.58
C LYS A 93 -13.57 2.89 -16.31
N ASN A 94 -13.40 3.93 -17.11
CA ASN A 94 -14.42 4.41 -18.06
C ASN A 94 -14.49 3.49 -19.28
#